data_AF-A0AA39MYR7-F1
#
_entry.id   AF-A0AA39MYR7-F1
#
_cell.length_a   1.000
_cell.length_b   1.000
_cell.length_c   1.000
_cell.angle_alpha   90.00
_cell.angle_beta   90.00
_cell.angle_gamma   90.00
#
_symmetry.space_group_name_H-M   'P 1'
#
loop_
_entity.id
_entity.type
_entity.pdbx_description
1 polymer ?
#
loop_
_entity_poly.entity_id
_entity_poly.type
_entity_poly.pdbx_seq_one_letter_code
_entity_poly.pdbx_strand_id
1 'polypeptide(L)'
;MTDPNFRIETSRLYISYCLPTSPVHCAFLVELYNSSSFIATCGTTGITTTEQARSFIENRFVATHARHGHGQYLVSLKETSKPVGIVSLMKGDSPEESYSAPDVGFAMLPEVSGQGYATEAARKLLDHASEVLGIKEVFGFTDAKNITSRRVLEKLGLEDRGVYPLRVFGSVPSSVYASPSMVDLKVYGIE
;
A
#
# COMPACT_ATOMS: atom_id res chain seq x y z
N MET A 1 6.59 -11.39 -9.40
CA MET A 1 6.07 -12.43 -8.50
C MET A 1 6.51 -13.81 -9.00
N THR A 2 7.80 -14.14 -8.86
CA THR A 2 8.37 -15.39 -9.42
C THR A 2 8.52 -16.49 -8.38
N ASP A 3 8.61 -16.13 -7.10
CA ASP A 3 8.61 -17.07 -5.98
C ASP A 3 7.25 -17.07 -5.27
N PRO A 4 6.42 -18.12 -5.40
CA PRO A 4 5.16 -18.23 -4.67
C PRO A 4 5.34 -18.39 -3.16
N ASN A 5 6.56 -18.68 -2.67
CA ASN A 5 6.89 -18.81 -1.26
C ASN A 5 7.46 -17.52 -0.65
N PHE A 6 7.56 -16.44 -1.43
CA PHE A 6 8.02 -15.15 -0.94
C PHE A 6 7.18 -14.72 0.26
N ARG A 7 7.87 -14.43 1.37
CA ARG A 7 7.28 -13.88 2.58
C ARG A 7 8.26 -12.97 3.30
N ILE A 8 7.74 -11.86 3.83
CA ILE A 8 8.41 -11.05 4.84
C ILE A 8 7.69 -11.30 6.15
N GLU A 9 8.46 -11.59 7.19
CA GLU A 9 7.93 -11.91 8.51
C GLU A 9 8.01 -10.73 9.45
N THR A 10 6.93 -10.51 10.21
CA THR A 10 6.90 -9.61 11.36
C THR A 10 6.72 -10.43 12.65
N SER A 11 6.43 -9.78 13.79
CA SER A 11 6.07 -10.50 15.01
C SER A 11 4.73 -11.23 14.89
N ARG A 12 3.72 -10.63 14.24
CA ARG A 12 2.35 -11.16 14.19
C ARG A 12 1.82 -11.45 12.78
N LEU A 13 2.52 -11.02 11.73
CA LEU A 13 2.05 -10.99 10.35
C LEU A 13 3.02 -11.68 9.37
N TYR A 14 2.45 -12.17 8.29
CA TYR A 14 3.15 -12.46 7.04
C TYR A 14 2.76 -11.41 6.00
N ILE A 15 3.76 -10.90 5.28
CA ILE A 15 3.58 -10.09 4.08
C ILE A 15 4.00 -10.96 2.90
N SER A 16 3.11 -11.21 1.95
CA SER A 16 3.35 -12.10 0.81
C SER A 16 2.76 -11.53 -0.49
N TYR A 17 2.98 -12.20 -1.60
CA TYR A 17 2.29 -11.85 -2.84
C TYR A 17 0.80 -12.18 -2.78
N CYS A 18 -0.04 -11.27 -3.28
CA CYS A 18 -1.44 -11.57 -3.55
C CYS A 18 -1.51 -12.37 -4.87
N LEU A 19 -1.78 -13.67 -4.75
CA LEU A 19 -1.80 -14.60 -5.88
C LEU A 19 -3.18 -14.65 -6.56
N PRO A 20 -3.29 -14.46 -7.90
CA PRO A 20 -4.56 -14.54 -8.62
C PRO A 20 -5.09 -15.99 -8.70
N THR A 21 -4.23 -16.99 -8.57
CA THR A 21 -4.60 -18.41 -8.57
C THR A 21 -5.17 -18.88 -7.24
N SER A 22 -5.12 -18.07 -6.18
CA SER A 22 -5.64 -18.42 -4.86
C SER A 22 -7.08 -17.93 -4.70
N PRO A 23 -8.08 -18.83 -4.57
CA PRO A 23 -9.47 -18.44 -4.32
C PRO A 23 -9.61 -17.62 -3.03
N VAL A 24 -8.80 -17.92 -2.01
CA VAL A 24 -8.79 -17.19 -0.73
C VAL A 24 -8.36 -15.74 -0.92
N HIS A 25 -7.34 -15.48 -1.73
CA HIS A 25 -6.88 -14.11 -1.99
C HIS A 25 -7.88 -13.31 -2.81
N CYS A 26 -8.48 -13.93 -3.83
CA CYS A 26 -9.51 -13.29 -4.64
C CYS A 26 -10.75 -12.94 -3.79
N ALA A 27 -11.22 -13.87 -2.95
CA ALA A 27 -12.35 -13.61 -2.05
C ALA A 27 -12.03 -12.51 -1.03
N PHE A 28 -10.83 -12.54 -0.44
CA PHE A 28 -10.35 -11.50 0.46
C PHE A 28 -10.31 -10.12 -0.22
N LEU A 29 -9.85 -10.03 -1.47
CA LEU A 29 -9.77 -8.75 -2.15
C LEU A 29 -11.17 -8.14 -2.37
N VAL A 30 -12.15 -8.97 -2.75
CA VAL A 30 -13.57 -8.55 -2.84
C VAL A 30 -14.03 -8.02 -1.48
N GLU A 31 -13.78 -8.75 -0.39
CA GLU A 31 -14.16 -8.33 0.96
C GLU A 31 -13.52 -6.99 1.35
N LEU A 32 -12.20 -6.84 1.19
CA LEU A 32 -11.47 -5.63 1.56
C LEU A 32 -11.95 -4.42 0.75
N TYR A 33 -12.05 -4.55 -0.58
CA TYR A 33 -12.33 -3.42 -1.48
C TYR A 33 -13.78 -2.96 -1.42
N ASN A 34 -14.67 -3.78 -0.85
CA ASN A 34 -16.06 -3.41 -0.59
C ASN A 34 -16.34 -3.14 0.90
N SER A 35 -15.30 -3.16 1.76
CA SER A 35 -15.44 -2.77 3.15
C SER A 35 -15.76 -1.27 3.27
N SER A 36 -16.53 -0.91 4.30
CA SER A 36 -16.90 0.49 4.55
C SER A 36 -15.69 1.40 4.71
N SER A 37 -14.64 0.91 5.37
CA SER A 37 -13.40 1.66 5.58
C SER A 37 -12.64 1.94 4.27
N PHE A 38 -12.62 0.96 3.36
CA PHE A 38 -11.98 1.11 2.05
C PHE A 38 -12.76 2.08 1.18
N ILE A 39 -14.09 1.90 1.08
CA ILE A 39 -14.95 2.78 0.28
C ILE A 39 -14.89 4.23 0.78
N ALA A 40 -14.87 4.45 2.10
CA ALA A 40 -14.76 5.79 2.68
C ALA A 40 -13.45 6.51 2.31
N THR A 41 -12.38 5.77 2.01
CA THR A 41 -11.05 6.33 1.76
C THR A 41 -10.68 6.34 0.28
N CYS A 42 -11.02 5.27 -0.44
CA CYS A 42 -10.60 5.02 -1.82
C CYS A 42 -11.77 5.08 -2.82
N GLY A 43 -13.01 5.20 -2.33
CA GLY A 43 -14.22 5.17 -3.16
C GLY A 43 -14.70 3.75 -3.48
N THR A 44 -15.86 3.67 -4.11
CA THR A 44 -16.47 2.40 -4.53
C THR A 44 -15.65 1.76 -5.65
N THR A 45 -15.48 0.44 -5.58
CA THR A 45 -14.79 -0.34 -6.61
C THR A 45 -15.77 -1.14 -7.45
N GLY A 46 -15.38 -1.47 -8.69
CA GLY A 46 -16.14 -2.37 -9.55
C GLY A 46 -15.83 -3.86 -9.32
N ILE A 47 -15.12 -4.21 -8.24
CA ILE A 47 -14.62 -5.56 -7.97
C ILE A 47 -15.55 -6.23 -6.97
N THR A 48 -16.61 -6.87 -7.45
CA THR A 48 -17.64 -7.52 -6.63
C THR A 48 -17.66 -9.04 -6.73
N THR A 49 -16.88 -9.62 -7.66
CA THR A 49 -16.73 -11.07 -7.79
C THR A 49 -15.27 -11.53 -7.72
N THR A 50 -15.08 -12.81 -7.40
CA THR A 50 -13.77 -13.46 -7.34
C THR A 50 -13.05 -13.45 -8.69
N GLU A 51 -13.79 -13.52 -9.80
CA GLU A 51 -13.24 -13.48 -11.16
C GLU A 51 -12.72 -12.09 -11.52
N GLN A 52 -13.45 -11.05 -11.10
CA GLN A 52 -13.01 -9.66 -11.23
C GLN A 52 -11.78 -9.41 -10.36
N ALA A 53 -11.78 -9.88 -9.12
CA ALA A 53 -10.63 -9.77 -8.22
C ALA A 53 -9.41 -10.50 -8.79
N ARG A 54 -9.58 -11.72 -9.30
CA ARG A 54 -8.52 -12.48 -9.99
C ARG A 54 -7.92 -11.67 -11.13
N SER A 55 -8.78 -11.17 -12.02
CA SER A 55 -8.35 -10.38 -13.18
C SER A 55 -7.65 -9.09 -12.75
N PHE A 56 -8.10 -8.46 -11.67
CA PHE A 56 -7.48 -7.27 -11.13
C PHE A 56 -6.10 -7.56 -10.52
N ILE A 57 -5.96 -8.63 -9.74
CA ILE A 57 -4.67 -9.05 -9.17
C ILE A 57 -3.68 -9.35 -10.30
N GLU A 58 -4.11 -10.09 -11.33
CA GLU A 58 -3.28 -10.43 -12.48
C GLU A 58 -2.85 -9.18 -13.27
N ASN A 59 -3.79 -8.30 -13.62
CA ASN A 59 -3.50 -7.15 -14.48
C ASN A 59 -2.88 -5.95 -13.74
N ARG A 60 -3.03 -5.87 -12.41
CA ARG A 60 -2.49 -4.77 -11.60
C ARG A 60 -1.37 -5.24 -10.69
N PHE A 61 -1.64 -6.14 -9.75
CA PHE A 61 -0.64 -6.48 -8.73
C PHE A 61 0.56 -7.18 -9.37
N VAL A 62 0.33 -8.24 -10.15
CA VAL A 62 1.42 -8.99 -10.81
C VAL A 62 2.17 -8.08 -11.79
N ALA A 63 1.46 -7.28 -12.58
CA ALA A 63 2.05 -6.36 -13.56
C ALA A 63 2.93 -5.27 -12.90
N THR A 64 2.45 -4.62 -11.84
CA THR A 64 3.21 -3.61 -11.08
C THR A 64 4.48 -4.21 -10.49
N HIS A 65 4.38 -5.41 -9.90
CA HIS A 65 5.55 -6.13 -9.39
C HIS A 65 6.55 -6.50 -10.48
N ALA A 66 6.08 -6.93 -11.65
CA ALA A 66 6.95 -7.26 -12.77
C ALA A 66 7.68 -6.02 -13.30
N ARG A 67 7.05 -4.85 -13.24
CA ARG A 67 7.61 -3.59 -13.75
C ARG A 67 8.57 -2.91 -12.77
N HIS A 68 8.18 -2.83 -11.50
CA HIS A 68 8.91 -2.02 -10.50
C HIS A 68 9.71 -2.87 -9.50
N GLY A 69 9.51 -4.19 -9.47
CA GLY A 69 10.08 -5.07 -8.44
C GLY A 69 9.38 -4.98 -7.07
N HIS A 70 8.44 -4.04 -6.93
CA HIS A 70 7.60 -3.84 -5.76
C HIS A 70 6.17 -3.47 -6.20
N GLY A 71 5.24 -3.44 -5.26
CA GLY A 71 3.83 -3.13 -5.53
C GLY A 71 2.97 -3.39 -4.31
N GLN A 72 1.77 -3.93 -4.54
CA GLN A 72 0.86 -4.37 -3.48
C GLN A 72 1.21 -5.77 -2.97
N TYR A 73 1.15 -5.93 -1.66
CA TYR A 73 1.38 -7.18 -0.95
C TYR A 73 0.17 -7.52 -0.08
N LEU A 74 -0.08 -8.80 0.09
CA LEU A 74 -1.07 -9.34 1.01
C LEU A 74 -0.51 -9.35 2.43
N VAL A 75 -1.33 -8.98 3.41
CA VAL A 75 -1.01 -9.08 4.84
C VAL A 75 -1.90 -10.14 5.46
N SER A 76 -1.30 -11.14 6.10
CA SER A 76 -2.00 -12.24 6.77
C SER A 76 -1.54 -12.41 8.22
N LEU A 77 -2.44 -12.82 9.11
CA LEU A 77 -2.09 -13.16 10.50
C LEU A 77 -1.26 -14.45 10.53
N LYS A 78 -0.18 -14.48 11.33
CA LYS A 78 0.66 -15.67 11.47
C LYS A 78 -0.08 -16.85 12.11
N GLU A 79 -0.87 -16.57 13.14
CA GLU A 79 -1.57 -17.59 13.94
C GLU A 79 -2.58 -18.39 13.11
N THR A 80 -3.33 -17.71 12.24
CA THR A 80 -4.45 -18.31 11.51
C THR A 80 -4.20 -18.42 10.01
N SER A 81 -3.13 -17.83 9.50
CA SER A 81 -2.88 -17.64 8.07
C SER A 81 -4.02 -16.89 7.34
N LYS A 82 -4.91 -16.22 8.07
CA LYS A 82 -6.03 -15.46 7.50
C LYS A 82 -5.52 -14.14 6.90
N PRO A 83 -5.85 -13.81 5.64
CA PRO A 83 -5.64 -12.48 5.09
C PRO A 83 -6.45 -11.42 5.83
N VAL A 84 -5.82 -10.30 6.15
CA VAL A 84 -6.43 -9.22 6.95
C VAL A 84 -6.18 -7.82 6.41
N GLY A 85 -5.32 -7.68 5.41
CA GLY A 85 -5.07 -6.39 4.78
C GLY A 85 -4.16 -6.47 3.58
N ILE A 86 -3.83 -5.30 3.06
CA ILE A 86 -2.79 -5.06 2.08
C ILE A 86 -1.83 -3.99 2.60
N VAL A 87 -0.58 -4.10 2.17
CA VAL A 87 0.44 -3.08 2.32
C VAL A 87 1.15 -2.93 0.98
N SER A 88 1.55 -1.73 0.62
CA SER A 88 2.08 -1.47 -0.72
C SER A 88 3.22 -0.47 -0.74
N LEU A 89 4.07 -0.62 -1.75
CA LEU A 89 4.94 0.42 -2.27
C LEU A 89 4.53 0.66 -3.71
N MET A 90 3.77 1.72 -3.95
CA MET A 90 3.22 2.04 -5.26
C MET A 90 4.05 3.11 -5.95
N LYS A 91 4.13 3.01 -7.26
CA LYS A 91 4.72 4.03 -8.13
C LYS A 91 3.93 3.99 -9.43
N GLY A 92 3.52 5.15 -9.93
CA GLY A 92 2.81 5.24 -11.20
C GLY A 92 3.66 4.73 -12.37
N ASP A 93 3.00 4.44 -13.49
CA ASP A 93 3.63 3.80 -14.63
C ASP A 93 4.18 4.79 -15.67
N SER A 94 3.70 6.04 -15.67
CA SER A 94 4.15 7.10 -16.57
C SER A 94 4.71 8.30 -15.81
N PRO A 95 5.57 9.15 -16.41
CA PRO A 95 6.05 10.37 -15.77
C PRO A 95 4.94 11.33 -15.35
N GLU A 96 3.79 11.30 -16.04
CA GLU A 96 2.63 12.13 -15.72
C GLU A 96 1.82 11.59 -14.54
N GLU A 97 1.92 10.29 -14.27
CA GLU A 97 1.18 9.56 -13.24
C GLU A 97 2.06 9.11 -12.06
N SER A 98 3.35 9.44 -12.07
CA SER A 98 4.31 8.94 -11.07
C SER A 98 5.19 10.03 -10.49
N TYR A 99 5.44 9.90 -9.19
CA TYR A 99 6.54 10.55 -8.53
C TYR A 99 7.80 9.68 -8.67
N SER A 100 8.98 10.29 -8.54
CA SER A 100 10.23 9.56 -8.74
C SER A 100 10.51 8.54 -7.62
N ALA A 101 9.98 8.78 -6.42
CA ALA A 101 9.98 7.86 -5.28
C ALA A 101 8.60 7.18 -5.12
N PRO A 102 8.55 5.91 -4.65
CA PRO A 102 7.29 5.22 -4.40
C PRO A 102 6.58 5.75 -3.14
N ASP A 103 5.27 5.54 -3.06
CA ASP A 103 4.46 5.82 -1.88
C ASP A 103 4.10 4.55 -1.11
N VAL A 104 4.15 4.64 0.22
CA VAL A 104 3.68 3.59 1.12
C VAL A 104 2.18 3.69 1.33
N GLY A 105 1.48 2.58 1.06
CA GLY A 105 0.04 2.46 1.24
C GLY A 105 -0.31 1.27 2.12
N PHE A 106 -1.50 1.34 2.75
CA PHE A 106 -2.03 0.24 3.56
C PHE A 106 -3.56 0.31 3.60
N ALA A 107 -4.19 -0.85 3.63
CA ALA A 107 -5.61 -0.99 3.95
C ALA A 107 -5.81 -2.28 4.75
N MET A 108 -6.61 -2.21 5.80
CA MET A 108 -6.88 -3.34 6.68
C MET A 108 -8.39 -3.56 6.74
N LEU A 109 -8.79 -4.81 6.96
CA LEU A 109 -10.18 -5.11 7.23
C LEU A 109 -10.67 -4.38 8.50
N PRO A 110 -11.93 -3.92 8.55
CA PRO A 110 -12.47 -3.20 9.70
C PRO A 110 -12.30 -3.95 11.02
N GLU A 111 -12.44 -5.26 11.03
CA GLU A 111 -12.42 -6.13 12.22
C GLU A 111 -11.05 -6.15 12.90
N VAL A 112 -9.98 -5.83 12.16
CA VAL A 112 -8.60 -5.81 12.68
C VAL A 112 -8.04 -4.39 12.85
N SER A 113 -8.86 -3.38 12.59
CA SER A 113 -8.46 -1.98 12.72
C SER A 113 -8.14 -1.62 14.17
N GLY A 114 -7.22 -0.67 14.37
CA GLY A 114 -6.80 -0.21 15.70
C GLY A 114 -5.83 -1.15 16.45
N GLN A 115 -5.53 -2.33 15.92
CA GLN A 115 -4.61 -3.31 16.55
C GLN A 115 -3.13 -3.12 16.17
N GLY A 116 -2.83 -2.07 15.40
CA GLY A 116 -1.47 -1.71 14.97
C GLY A 116 -0.92 -2.50 13.78
N TYR A 117 -1.70 -3.38 13.14
CA TYR A 117 -1.22 -4.21 12.02
C TYR A 117 -0.80 -3.40 10.80
N ALA A 118 -1.48 -2.30 10.47
CA ALA A 118 -1.06 -1.41 9.38
C ALA A 118 0.35 -0.85 9.61
N THR A 119 0.62 -0.33 10.82
CA THR A 119 1.95 0.17 11.19
C THR A 119 2.99 -0.94 11.16
N GLU A 120 2.69 -2.11 11.70
CA GLU A 120 3.62 -3.24 11.75
C GLU A 120 3.99 -3.73 10.34
N ALA A 121 2.99 -3.93 9.47
CA ALA A 121 3.21 -4.39 8.11
C ALA A 121 3.96 -3.34 7.28
N ALA A 122 3.54 -2.07 7.34
CA ALA A 122 4.20 -1.00 6.59
C ALA A 122 5.62 -0.76 7.07
N ARG A 123 5.88 -0.79 8.39
CA ARG A 123 7.25 -0.70 8.93
C ARG A 123 8.14 -1.78 8.35
N LYS A 124 7.70 -3.04 8.41
CA LYS A 124 8.51 -4.15 7.92
C LYS A 124 8.71 -4.11 6.40
N LEU A 125 7.71 -3.63 5.65
CA LEU A 125 7.86 -3.42 4.22
C LEU A 125 8.90 -2.33 3.91
N LEU A 126 8.94 -1.23 4.67
CA LEU A 126 9.95 -0.19 4.52
C LEU A 126 11.35 -0.68 4.86
N ASP A 127 11.50 -1.51 5.91
CA ASP A 127 12.78 -2.14 6.24
C ASP A 127 13.26 -3.01 5.05
N HIS A 128 12.37 -3.86 4.51
CA HIS A 128 12.66 -4.68 3.34
C HIS A 128 13.01 -3.84 2.10
N ALA A 129 12.30 -2.74 1.88
CA ALA A 129 12.55 -1.83 0.77
C ALA A 129 13.96 -1.24 0.84
N SER A 130 14.39 -0.82 2.04
CA SER A 130 15.73 -0.27 2.25
C SER A 130 16.82 -1.32 2.13
N GLU A 131 16.67 -2.45 2.81
CA GLU A 131 17.70 -3.48 2.96
C GLU A 131 17.86 -4.37 1.73
N VAL A 132 16.75 -4.67 1.04
CA VAL A 132 16.73 -5.66 -0.05
C VAL A 132 16.50 -5.00 -1.41
N LEU A 133 15.60 -4.02 -1.48
CA LEU A 133 15.26 -3.36 -2.75
C LEU A 133 16.12 -2.12 -3.04
N GLY A 134 16.90 -1.64 -2.05
CA GLY A 134 17.70 -0.42 -2.17
C GLY A 134 16.89 0.88 -2.22
N ILE A 135 15.60 0.83 -1.89
CA ILE A 135 14.69 1.97 -1.88
C ILE A 135 14.79 2.64 -0.50
N LYS A 136 15.44 3.81 -0.46
CA LYS A 136 15.70 4.55 0.79
C LYS A 136 14.71 5.66 1.06
N GLU A 137 13.99 6.10 0.03
CA GLU A 137 13.13 7.27 0.06
C GLU A 137 11.75 6.89 -0.44
N VAL A 138 10.77 7.18 0.41
CA VAL A 138 9.36 6.90 0.16
C VAL A 138 8.51 8.09 0.56
N PHE A 139 7.40 8.24 -0.15
CA PHE A 139 6.29 9.08 0.23
C PHE A 139 5.25 8.32 1.05
N GLY A 140 4.34 9.07 1.67
CA GLY A 140 3.07 8.60 2.15
C GLY A 140 2.00 9.65 1.85
N PHE A 141 0.92 9.25 1.20
CA PHE A 141 -0.16 10.16 0.84
C PHE A 141 -1.46 9.75 1.51
N THR A 142 -2.22 10.74 1.96
CA THR A 142 -3.55 10.49 2.51
C THR A 142 -4.41 11.74 2.46
N ASP A 143 -5.74 11.59 2.47
CA ASP A 143 -6.65 12.72 2.65
C ASP A 143 -6.33 13.42 3.98
N ALA A 144 -6.29 14.76 3.98
CA ALA A 144 -5.95 15.54 5.18
C ALA A 144 -6.88 15.27 6.38
N LYS A 145 -8.11 14.80 6.13
CA LYS A 145 -9.10 14.40 7.13
C LYS A 145 -8.91 12.97 7.64
N ASN A 146 -8.09 12.15 6.98
CA ASN A 146 -7.83 10.76 7.40
C ASN A 146 -6.77 10.70 8.51
N ILE A 147 -7.18 11.10 9.72
CA ILE A 147 -6.31 11.16 10.91
C ILE A 147 -5.69 9.79 11.24
N THR A 148 -6.40 8.69 10.96
CA THR A 148 -5.90 7.34 11.23
C THR A 148 -4.68 7.03 10.37
N SER A 149 -4.74 7.29 9.06
CA SER A 149 -3.61 7.06 8.16
C SER A 149 -2.44 7.99 8.46
N ARG A 150 -2.71 9.27 8.76
CA ARG A 150 -1.68 10.23 9.18
C ARG A 150 -0.87 9.72 10.37
N ARG A 151 -1.54 9.23 11.41
CA ARG A 151 -0.88 8.63 12.59
C ARG A 151 -0.06 7.40 12.25
N VAL A 152 -0.47 6.60 11.26
CA VAL A 152 0.34 5.48 10.79
C VAL A 152 1.60 6.01 10.10
N LEU A 153 1.49 6.97 9.19
CA LEU A 153 2.64 7.57 8.48
C LEU A 153 3.64 8.22 9.47
N GLU A 154 3.15 8.92 10.48
CA GLU A 154 3.98 9.47 11.57
C GLU A 154 4.69 8.37 12.37
N LYS A 155 3.97 7.29 12.71
CA LYS A 155 4.57 6.11 13.37
C LYS A 155 5.55 5.36 12.48
N LEU A 156 5.48 5.55 11.15
CA LEU A 156 6.48 5.08 10.20
C LEU A 156 7.72 6.00 10.15
N GLY A 157 7.74 7.10 10.90
CA GLY A 157 8.85 8.06 10.91
C GLY A 157 8.89 8.94 9.67
N LEU A 158 7.80 8.99 8.90
CA LEU A 158 7.65 9.96 7.83
C LEU A 158 7.22 11.31 8.41
N GLU A 159 7.71 12.38 7.83
CA GLU A 159 7.45 13.75 8.29
C GLU A 159 6.31 14.37 7.51
N ASP A 160 5.39 15.06 8.19
CA ASP A 160 4.34 15.84 7.54
C ASP A 160 4.99 17.01 6.78
N ARG A 161 4.81 17.04 5.47
CA ARG A 161 5.35 18.06 4.57
C ARG A 161 4.30 19.07 4.13
N GLY A 162 3.07 18.96 4.63
CA GLY A 162 1.95 19.83 4.31
C GLY A 162 0.96 19.21 3.33
N VAL A 163 0.08 20.05 2.80
CA VAL A 163 -1.02 19.64 1.93
C VAL A 163 -0.78 20.16 0.51
N TYR A 164 -0.82 19.26 -0.47
CA TYR A 164 -0.56 19.57 -1.87
C TYR A 164 -1.68 19.05 -2.78
N PRO A 165 -1.98 19.74 -3.90
CA PRO A 165 -2.85 19.20 -4.94
C PRO A 165 -2.09 18.15 -5.75
N LEU A 166 -2.26 16.88 -5.39
CA LEU A 166 -1.51 15.78 -6.01
C LEU A 166 -2.16 15.37 -7.33
N ARG A 167 -1.44 15.56 -8.45
CA ARG A 167 -1.95 15.28 -9.81
C ARG A 167 -2.44 13.84 -9.95
N VAL A 168 -1.71 12.88 -9.37
CA VAL A 168 -2.04 11.44 -9.38
C VAL A 168 -3.36 11.11 -8.67
N PHE A 169 -3.86 12.01 -7.82
CA PHE A 169 -5.15 11.91 -7.16
C PHE A 169 -6.16 12.93 -7.71
N GLY A 170 -6.02 13.33 -8.98
CA GLY A 170 -6.93 14.29 -9.62
C GLY A 170 -6.81 15.70 -9.06
N SER A 171 -5.62 16.08 -8.58
CA SER A 171 -5.34 17.38 -7.95
C SER A 171 -6.15 17.64 -6.67
N VAL A 172 -6.60 16.56 -6.00
CA VAL A 172 -7.26 16.65 -4.70
C VAL A 172 -6.22 17.02 -3.62
N PRO A 173 -6.51 18.03 -2.76
CA PRO A 173 -5.64 18.38 -1.65
C PRO A 173 -5.41 17.18 -0.73
N SER A 174 -4.17 16.72 -0.66
CA SER A 174 -3.76 15.54 0.10
C SER A 174 -2.61 15.89 1.02
N SER A 175 -2.63 15.34 2.24
CA SER A 175 -1.48 15.40 3.14
C SER A 175 -0.34 14.57 2.56
N VAL A 176 0.83 15.21 2.46
CA VAL A 176 2.07 14.61 1.98
C VAL A 176 2.96 14.34 3.17
N TYR A 177 3.35 13.08 3.32
CA TYR A 177 4.40 12.65 4.22
C TYR A 177 5.58 12.16 3.40
N ALA A 178 6.80 12.42 3.87
CA ALA A 178 8.01 12.02 3.16
C ALA A 178 9.07 11.48 4.13
N SER A 179 9.99 10.69 3.59
CA SER A 179 11.17 10.27 4.35
C SER A 179 11.99 11.50 4.77
N PRO A 180 12.58 11.55 5.97
CA PRO A 180 13.31 12.73 6.44
C PRO A 180 14.44 13.21 5.52
N SER A 181 15.06 12.29 4.75
CA SER A 181 16.11 12.64 3.77
C SER A 181 15.61 13.41 2.55
N MET A 182 14.30 13.40 2.28
CA MET A 182 13.68 14.08 1.15
C MET A 182 13.49 15.57 1.48
N VAL A 183 14.56 16.37 1.35
CA VAL A 183 14.55 17.79 1.73
C VAL A 183 13.76 18.64 0.72
N ASP A 184 14.04 18.50 -0.57
CA ASP A 184 13.33 19.21 -1.65
C ASP A 184 12.42 18.24 -2.40
N LEU A 185 11.11 18.37 -2.20
CA LEU A 185 10.13 17.48 -2.82
C LEU A 185 9.94 17.73 -4.32
N LYS A 186 10.40 18.87 -4.85
CA LYS A 186 10.30 19.19 -6.29
C LYS A 186 11.13 18.26 -7.15
N VAL A 187 12.28 17.81 -6.63
CA VAL A 187 13.13 16.78 -7.26
C VAL A 187 12.36 15.45 -7.44
N TYR A 188 11.30 15.27 -6.67
CA TYR A 188 10.44 14.10 -6.70
C TYR A 188 9.09 14.33 -7.40
N GLY A 189 8.86 15.53 -7.95
CA GLY A 189 7.65 15.88 -8.69
C GLY A 189 6.50 16.43 -7.85
N ILE A 190 6.75 16.80 -6.59
CA ILE A 190 5.79 17.56 -5.76
C ILE A 190 6.12 19.04 -5.91
N GLU A 191 5.27 19.76 -6.65
CA GLU A 191 5.40 21.20 -6.92
C GLU A 191 4.46 22.06 -6.08
#